data_AF-A0A7J3NR57-F1
#
_entry.id   AF-A0A7J3NR57-F1
#
_cell.length_a   1.000
_cell.length_b   1.000
_cell.length_c   1.000
_cell.angle_alpha   90.00
_cell.angle_beta   90.00
_cell.angle_gamma   90.00
#
_symmetry.space_group_name_H-M   'P 1'
#
loop_
_entity.id
_entity.type
_entity.pdbx_description
1 polymer ?
#
loop_
_entity_poly.entity_id
_entity_poly.type
_entity_poly.pdbx_seq_one_letter_code
_entity_poly.pdbx_strand_id
1 'polypeptide(L)'
;MLSFLFRKRKRLSTVKIRRELIEGLLEVSKEVHPREFIGLLRAEKGVISEVIIPPFSVYGLGESSFSPYDLPIDFSLVGSVHSHPSGNPLPSKQDMNIAFSFGVVHLIITYPYSSPENVHAYDKEGNLLKLQIVE
;
A
#
# COMPACT_ATOMS: atom_id res chain seq x y z
N MET A 1 15.80 36.32 16.65
CA MET A 1 16.60 35.61 15.63
C MET A 1 16.01 34.21 15.48
N LEU A 2 15.34 33.98 14.35
CA LEU A 2 14.77 32.72 13.83
C LEU A 2 13.80 31.92 14.73
N SER A 3 12.52 32.30 14.73
CA SER A 3 11.41 31.34 14.90
C SER A 3 11.16 30.64 13.56
N PHE A 4 11.93 29.60 13.25
CA PHE A 4 11.67 28.80 12.04
C PHE A 4 10.46 27.90 12.27
N LEU A 5 9.41 28.17 11.50
CA LEU A 5 8.13 27.46 11.39
C LEU A 5 8.18 25.95 11.75
N PHE A 6 7.57 25.58 12.86
CA PHE A 6 6.91 24.26 12.96
C PHE A 6 5.66 24.28 12.08
N ARG A 7 5.84 24.05 10.77
CA ARG A 7 4.70 23.75 9.90
C ARG A 7 4.15 22.38 10.35
N LYS A 8 3.09 22.37 11.16
CA LYS A 8 2.34 21.15 11.47
C LYS A 8 2.05 20.43 10.15
N ARG A 9 2.71 19.29 9.91
CA ARG A 9 2.41 18.45 8.74
C ARG A 9 0.94 18.04 8.88
N LYS A 10 0.11 18.44 7.92
CA LYS A 10 -1.28 18.01 7.87
C LYS A 10 -1.26 16.50 7.65
N ARG A 11 -1.67 15.74 8.66
CA ARG A 11 -1.74 14.28 8.60
C ARG A 11 -2.73 13.89 7.51
N LEU A 12 -2.32 13.01 6.61
CA LEU A 12 -3.23 12.38 5.65
C LEU A 12 -4.31 11.65 6.46
N SER A 13 -5.57 11.94 6.17
CA SER A 13 -6.70 11.31 6.86
C SER A 13 -7.60 10.52 5.92
N THR A 14 -7.49 10.75 4.62
CA THR A 14 -8.30 10.10 3.60
C THR A 14 -7.48 9.89 2.34
N VAL A 15 -7.60 8.70 1.76
CA VAL A 15 -6.98 8.27 0.52
C VAL A 15 -8.08 7.95 -0.47
N LYS A 16 -7.96 8.41 -1.72
CA LYS A 16 -8.87 8.05 -2.82
C LYS A 16 -8.26 6.97 -3.69
N ILE A 17 -9.04 5.98 -4.07
CA ILE A 17 -8.62 4.87 -4.91
C ILE A 17 -9.72 4.48 -5.89
N ARG A 18 -9.36 4.16 -7.13
CA ARG A 18 -10.31 3.68 -8.15
C ARG A 18 -10.89 2.32 -7.74
N ARG A 19 -12.18 2.11 -8.00
CA ARG A 19 -12.85 0.83 -7.73
C ARG A 19 -12.19 -0.32 -8.48
N GLU A 20 -11.91 -0.13 -9.77
CA GLU A 20 -11.31 -1.15 -10.63
C GLU A 20 -9.96 -1.63 -10.07
N LEU A 21 -9.17 -0.72 -9.48
CA LEU A 21 -7.91 -1.10 -8.84
C LEU A 21 -8.13 -1.97 -7.61
N ILE A 22 -9.12 -1.67 -6.77
CA ILE A 22 -9.47 -2.53 -5.62
C ILE A 22 -9.86 -3.93 -6.08
N GLU A 23 -10.70 -4.02 -7.10
CA GLU A 23 -11.18 -5.31 -7.63
C GLU A 23 -10.01 -6.15 -8.18
N GLY A 24 -9.13 -5.53 -8.98
CA GLY A 24 -7.93 -6.20 -9.49
C GLY A 24 -6.96 -6.63 -8.39
N LEU A 25 -6.81 -5.80 -7.34
CA LEU A 25 -5.97 -6.08 -6.19
C LEU A 25 -6.50 -7.25 -5.32
N LEU A 26 -7.82 -7.37 -5.15
CA LEU A 26 -8.45 -8.50 -4.49
C LEU A 26 -8.24 -9.79 -5.29
N GLU A 27 -8.46 -9.74 -6.61
CA GLU A 27 -8.32 -10.91 -7.49
C GLU A 27 -6.88 -11.42 -7.54
N VAL A 28 -5.89 -10.53 -7.73
CA VAL A 28 -4.48 -10.95 -7.75
C VAL A 28 -4.05 -11.52 -6.39
N SER A 29 -4.54 -10.97 -5.28
CA SER A 29 -4.25 -11.48 -3.94
C SER A 29 -4.78 -12.88 -3.73
N LYS A 30 -5.95 -13.18 -4.31
CA LYS A 30 -6.57 -14.51 -4.30
C LYS A 30 -5.78 -15.51 -5.15
N GLU A 31 -5.31 -15.10 -6.33
CA GLU A 31 -4.52 -15.95 -7.24
C GLU A 31 -3.15 -16.33 -6.66
N VAL A 32 -2.50 -15.44 -5.90
CA VAL A 32 -1.19 -15.73 -5.31
C VAL A 32 -1.27 -16.48 -3.98
N HIS A 33 -2.46 -16.59 -3.38
CA HIS A 33 -2.66 -17.25 -2.10
C HIS A 33 -2.12 -18.70 -2.12
N PRO A 34 -1.44 -19.18 -1.05
CA PRO A 34 -1.23 -18.57 0.26
C PRO A 34 0.04 -17.73 0.38
N ARG A 35 0.65 -17.31 -0.73
CA ARG A 35 1.76 -16.34 -0.71
C ARG A 35 1.21 -14.92 -0.59
N GLU A 36 2.06 -14.01 -0.15
CA GLU A 36 1.72 -12.59 -0.11
C GLU A 36 1.95 -11.97 -1.48
N PHE A 37 1.00 -11.14 -1.93
CA PHE A 37 1.20 -10.24 -3.06
C PHE A 37 2.03 -9.04 -2.57
N ILE A 38 2.81 -8.39 -3.45
CA ILE A 38 3.45 -7.10 -3.18
C ILE A 38 3.53 -6.26 -4.45
N GLY A 39 3.31 -4.95 -4.31
CA GLY A 39 3.35 -3.98 -5.40
C GLY A 39 3.52 -2.54 -4.91
N LEU A 40 3.68 -1.63 -5.87
CA LEU A 40 3.79 -0.19 -5.64
C LEU A 40 2.54 0.52 -6.11
N LEU A 41 2.10 1.51 -5.37
CA LEU A 41 0.90 2.28 -5.69
C LEU A 41 1.28 3.55 -6.45
N ARG A 42 0.62 3.78 -7.58
CA ARG A 42 0.72 5.02 -8.34
C ARG A 42 -0.55 5.84 -8.19
N ALA A 43 -0.40 7.15 -8.02
CA ALA A 43 -1.51 8.10 -8.01
C ALA A 43 -1.42 9.12 -9.14
N GLU A 44 -2.55 9.39 -9.77
CA GLU A 44 -2.74 10.49 -10.71
C GLU A 44 -3.78 11.46 -10.14
N LYS A 45 -3.48 12.76 -10.14
CA LYS A 45 -4.42 13.82 -9.66
C LYS A 45 -5.00 13.54 -8.26
N GLY A 46 -4.21 12.91 -7.39
CA GLY A 46 -4.59 12.59 -6.01
C GLY A 46 -5.49 11.36 -5.84
N VAL A 47 -5.63 10.53 -6.87
CA VAL A 47 -6.35 9.26 -6.83
C VAL A 47 -5.38 8.13 -7.14
N ILE A 48 -5.32 7.11 -6.26
CA ILE A 48 -4.56 5.89 -6.53
C ILE A 48 -5.27 5.12 -7.64
N SER A 49 -4.57 4.91 -8.75
CA SER A 49 -5.17 4.41 -9.99
C SER A 49 -4.49 3.18 -10.56
N GLU A 50 -3.23 2.91 -10.19
CA GLU A 50 -2.49 1.76 -10.72
C GLU A 50 -1.65 1.09 -9.63
N VAL A 51 -1.38 -0.19 -9.85
CA VAL A 51 -0.34 -0.95 -9.14
C VAL A 51 0.80 -1.26 -10.11
N ILE A 52 2.02 -0.95 -9.72
CA ILE A 52 3.23 -1.28 -10.46
C ILE A 52 3.91 -2.46 -9.76
N ILE A 53 4.22 -3.50 -10.52
CA ILE A 53 4.97 -4.64 -10.00
C ILE A 53 6.45 -4.28 -10.01
N PRO A 54 7.13 -4.20 -8.85
CA PRO A 54 8.53 -3.88 -8.82
C PRO A 54 9.36 -4.99 -9.46
N PRO A 55 10.46 -4.65 -10.16
CA PRO A 55 11.40 -5.66 -10.67
C PRO A 55 11.95 -6.48 -9.50
N PHE A 56 12.18 -7.77 -9.74
CA PHE A 56 12.73 -8.72 -8.75
C PHE A 56 11.91 -8.89 -7.47
N SER A 57 10.60 -8.68 -7.53
CA SER A 57 9.69 -8.97 -6.42
C SER A 57 9.81 -10.42 -5.94
N VAL A 58 9.96 -10.62 -4.63
CA VAL A 58 9.94 -11.95 -4.00
C VAL A 58 8.59 -12.16 -3.33
N TYR A 59 7.88 -13.22 -3.72
CA TYR A 59 6.59 -13.61 -3.16
C TYR A 59 6.75 -14.84 -2.27
N GLY A 60 6.77 -14.64 -0.95
CA GLY A 60 6.99 -15.70 0.04
C GLY A 60 5.74 -16.10 0.81
N LEU A 61 5.87 -17.19 1.57
CA LEU A 61 4.86 -17.61 2.55
C LEU A 61 5.07 -16.80 3.83
N GLY A 62 4.22 -15.78 4.03
CA GLY A 62 4.24 -14.90 5.20
C GLY A 62 5.16 -13.68 5.09
N GLU A 63 5.87 -13.50 3.97
CA GLU A 63 6.61 -12.27 3.69
C GLU A 63 6.77 -12.08 2.17
N SER A 64 6.69 -10.83 1.71
CA SER A 64 7.13 -10.43 0.37
C SER A 64 7.95 -9.17 0.42
N SER A 65 8.87 -9.02 -0.53
CA SER A 65 9.80 -7.89 -0.53
C SER A 65 10.19 -7.44 -1.93
N PHE A 66 10.62 -6.19 -2.00
CA PHE A 66 11.27 -5.58 -3.15
C PHE A 66 12.35 -4.62 -2.65
N SER A 67 13.29 -4.26 -3.52
CA SER A 67 14.30 -3.24 -3.22
C SER A 67 13.86 -1.89 -3.81
N PRO A 68 13.69 -0.85 -2.97
CA PRO A 68 13.33 0.48 -3.47
C PRO A 68 14.46 1.15 -4.28
N TYR A 69 15.70 0.66 -4.18
CA TYR A 69 16.85 1.19 -4.92
C TYR A 69 16.83 0.81 -6.41
N ASP A 70 16.06 -0.21 -6.77
CA ASP A 70 15.92 -0.71 -8.15
C ASP A 70 14.78 -0.04 -8.91
N LEU A 71 14.10 0.94 -8.29
CA LEU A 71 12.99 1.67 -8.89
C LEU A 71 13.51 2.87 -9.69
N PRO A 72 13.02 3.09 -10.92
CA PRO A 72 13.28 4.35 -11.62
C PRO A 72 12.67 5.51 -10.84
N ILE A 73 13.20 6.72 -11.04
CA ILE A 73 12.63 7.93 -10.44
C ILE A 73 11.22 8.15 -11.03
N ASP A 74 10.20 7.90 -10.22
CA ASP A 74 8.80 8.13 -10.56
C ASP A 74 8.07 8.79 -9.39
N PHE A 75 7.84 10.10 -9.51
CA PHE A 75 7.15 10.90 -8.48
C PHE A 75 5.64 10.63 -8.38
N SER A 76 5.08 9.84 -9.30
CA SER A 76 3.68 9.40 -9.21
C SER A 76 3.49 8.23 -8.27
N LEU A 77 4.57 7.55 -7.83
CA LEU A 77 4.50 6.48 -6.85
C LEU A 77 4.27 7.06 -5.43
N VAL A 78 3.23 6.59 -4.77
CA VAL A 78 2.77 7.11 -3.47
C VAL A 78 2.92 6.12 -2.32
N GLY A 79 3.27 4.87 -2.60
CA GLY A 79 3.63 3.88 -1.58
C GLY A 79 3.44 2.46 -2.07
N SER A 80 2.90 1.58 -1.25
CA SER A 80 2.94 0.12 -1.47
C SER A 80 1.62 -0.57 -1.17
N VAL A 81 1.50 -1.79 -1.68
CA VAL A 81 0.40 -2.70 -1.37
C VAL A 81 0.95 -4.10 -1.18
N HIS A 82 0.45 -4.83 -0.18
CA HIS A 82 0.71 -6.26 -0.03
C HIS A 82 -0.51 -7.01 0.52
N SER A 83 -0.51 -8.34 0.42
CA SER A 83 -1.63 -9.16 0.92
C SER A 83 -1.26 -9.99 2.14
N HIS A 84 -2.21 -10.19 3.06
CA HIS A 84 -2.12 -11.03 4.25
C HIS A 84 -3.03 -12.26 4.13
N PRO A 85 -2.47 -13.45 3.81
CA PRO A 85 -3.17 -14.74 3.79
C PRO A 85 -3.83 -15.12 5.11
N SER A 86 -3.33 -14.59 6.23
CA SER A 86 -3.87 -14.82 7.58
C SER A 86 -5.20 -14.10 7.84
N GLY A 87 -5.56 -13.11 7.03
CA GLY A 87 -6.70 -12.23 7.28
C GLY A 87 -6.47 -11.15 8.34
N ASN A 88 -5.28 -11.10 8.98
CA ASN A 88 -4.96 -10.04 9.94
C ASN A 88 -4.73 -8.72 9.20
N PRO A 89 -5.47 -7.63 9.49
CA PRO A 89 -5.26 -6.36 8.80
C PRO A 89 -4.04 -5.59 9.32
N LEU A 90 -3.53 -5.90 10.51
CA LEU A 90 -2.51 -5.09 11.15
C LEU A 90 -1.13 -5.26 10.51
N PRO A 91 -0.39 -4.16 10.25
CA PRO A 91 0.97 -4.25 9.76
C PRO A 91 1.89 -4.91 10.81
N SER A 92 2.73 -5.83 10.36
CA SER A 92 3.81 -6.41 11.14
C SER A 92 4.98 -5.41 11.28
N LYS A 93 5.94 -5.70 12.18
CA LYS A 93 7.18 -4.90 12.25
C LYS A 93 7.98 -4.96 10.94
N GLN A 94 7.91 -6.08 10.24
CA GLN A 94 8.58 -6.31 8.97
C GLN A 94 7.93 -5.49 7.86
N ASP A 95 6.59 -5.42 7.83
CA ASP A 95 5.84 -4.57 6.89
C ASP A 95 6.28 -3.12 7.03
N MET A 96 6.39 -2.64 8.28
CA MET A 96 6.85 -1.30 8.61
C MET A 96 8.27 -1.01 8.08
N ASN A 97 9.14 -2.02 8.06
CA ASN A 97 10.54 -1.89 7.65
C ASN A 97 10.75 -2.06 6.14
N ILE A 98 9.93 -2.88 5.47
CA ILE A 98 10.13 -3.28 4.07
C ILE A 98 9.08 -2.61 3.20
N ALA A 99 7.83 -3.06 3.29
CA ALA A 99 6.74 -2.55 2.45
C ALA A 99 6.48 -1.05 2.71
N PHE A 100 6.61 -0.58 3.96
CA PHE A 100 6.31 0.81 4.32
C PHE A 100 7.54 1.73 4.22
N SER A 101 8.68 1.19 3.79
CA SER A 101 9.93 1.98 3.67
C SER A 101 9.79 3.14 2.67
N PHE A 102 8.96 2.96 1.62
CA PHE A 102 8.78 3.88 0.51
C PHE A 102 7.35 4.44 0.40
N GLY A 103 7.22 5.75 0.19
CA GLY A 103 5.93 6.43 0.03
C GLY A 103 5.27 6.82 1.35
N VAL A 104 3.98 7.18 1.27
CA VAL A 104 3.17 7.73 2.38
C VAL A 104 1.81 7.05 2.56
N VAL A 105 1.43 6.15 1.65
CA VAL A 105 0.21 5.34 1.73
C VAL A 105 0.56 3.87 1.50
N HIS A 106 0.09 3.02 2.39
CA HIS A 106 0.32 1.58 2.32
C HIS A 106 -1.00 0.83 2.43
N LEU A 107 -1.24 -0.12 1.53
CA LEU A 107 -2.44 -0.95 1.53
C LEU A 107 -2.10 -2.37 2.00
N ILE A 108 -2.94 -2.93 2.87
CA ILE A 108 -2.91 -4.34 3.25
C ILE A 108 -4.23 -4.96 2.79
N ILE A 109 -4.14 -6.05 2.03
CA ILE A 109 -5.29 -6.78 1.50
C ILE A 109 -5.43 -8.10 2.23
N THR A 110 -6.54 -8.31 2.93
CA THR A 110 -6.72 -9.46 3.83
C THR A 110 -7.54 -10.57 3.19
N TYR A 111 -7.22 -11.83 3.53
CA TYR A 111 -8.14 -12.95 3.30
C TYR A 111 -9.50 -12.62 3.98
N PRO A 112 -10.66 -12.90 3.35
CA PRO A 112 -10.88 -13.75 2.18
C PRO A 112 -10.79 -13.07 0.81
N TYR A 113 -10.32 -11.83 0.72
CA TYR A 113 -10.22 -11.07 -0.54
C TYR A 113 -11.58 -10.94 -1.28
N SER A 114 -12.70 -11.00 -0.56
CA SER A 114 -14.03 -11.11 -1.19
C SER A 114 -14.69 -9.75 -1.44
N SER A 115 -14.24 -8.70 -0.75
CA SER A 115 -14.88 -7.40 -0.87
C SER A 115 -13.92 -6.25 -0.55
N PRO A 116 -14.28 -5.00 -0.88
CA PRO A 116 -13.48 -3.83 -0.53
C PRO A 116 -13.22 -3.66 0.98
N GLU A 117 -14.00 -4.30 1.85
CA GLU A 117 -13.77 -4.25 3.31
C GLU A 117 -12.50 -4.99 3.74
N ASN A 118 -11.95 -5.82 2.86
CA ASN A 118 -10.67 -6.51 3.05
C ASN A 118 -9.46 -5.64 2.64
N VAL A 119 -9.67 -4.39 2.21
CA VAL A 119 -8.59 -3.47 1.84
C VAL A 119 -8.43 -2.41 2.92
N HIS A 120 -7.26 -2.38 3.55
CA HIS A 120 -6.96 -1.48 4.66
C HIS A 120 -5.84 -0.53 4.28
N ALA A 121 -6.00 0.76 4.56
CA ALA A 121 -5.02 1.79 4.25
C ALA A 121 -4.33 2.31 5.50
N TYR A 122 -3.01 2.51 5.42
CA TYR A 122 -2.16 2.97 6.50
C TYR A 122 -1.23 4.10 6.06
N ASP A 123 -0.90 4.99 7.01
CA ASP A 123 0.25 5.88 6.86
C ASP A 123 1.56 5.16 7.19
N LYS A 124 2.68 5.86 7.00
CA LYS A 124 4.03 5.32 7.22
C LYS A 124 4.28 4.92 8.68
N GLU A 125 3.52 5.47 9.61
CA GLU A 125 3.57 5.15 11.03
C GLU A 125 2.62 4.01 11.42
N GLY A 126 1.93 3.39 10.45
CA GLY A 126 1.02 2.27 10.69
C GLY A 126 -0.35 2.69 11.21
N ASN A 127 -0.70 3.97 11.16
CA ASN A 127 -2.03 4.43 11.56
C ASN A 127 -3.02 4.25 10.40
N LEU A 128 -4.23 3.80 10.74
CA LEU A 128 -5.32 3.66 9.77
C LEU A 128 -5.67 5.00 9.09
N LEU A 129 -5.86 4.93 7.78
CA LEU A 129 -6.36 5.98 6.92
C LEU A 129 -7.77 5.62 6.44
N LYS A 130 -8.63 6.64 6.27
CA LYS A 130 -9.92 6.41 5.63
C LYS A 130 -9.70 6.16 4.14
N LEU A 131 -10.23 5.06 3.63
CA LEU A 131 -10.22 4.76 2.20
C LEU A 131 -11.54 5.23 1.57
N GLN A 132 -11.45 6.01 0.50
CA GLN A 132 -12.57 6.50 -0.30
C GLN A 132 -12.48 5.88 -1.69
N ILE A 133 -13.44 5.03 -2.02
CA ILE A 133 -13.54 4.41 -3.35
C ILE A 133 -14.18 5.43 -4.31
N VAL A 134 -13.57 5.62 -5.47
CA VAL A 134 -14.07 6.45 -6.57
C VAL A 134 -14.16 5.64 -7.85
N GLU A 135 -14.94 6.12 -8.84
CA GLU A 135 -14.96 5.58 -10.20
C GLU A 135 -13.70 5.99 -10.97
#